data_AF-A0A366MFB9-F1
#
_entry.id   AF-A0A366MFB9-F1
#
_cell.length_a   1.000
_cell.length_b   1.000
_cell.length_c   1.000
_cell.angle_alpha   90.00
_cell.angle_beta   90.00
_cell.angle_gamma   90.00
#
_symmetry.space_group_name_H-M   'P 1'
#
loop_
_entity.id
_entity.type
_entity.pdbx_description
1 polymer ?
#
loop_
_entity_poly.entity_id
_entity_poly.type
_entity_poly.pdbx_seq_one_letter_code
_entity_poly.pdbx_strand_id
1 'polypeptide(L)'
;MIEYYKEKEESDLVLQKHNDGHLWVHTGDLGSMDKYGFIYFKQRIKRIIKSSGYSVFPTQIENVLIDHKAADNCCVMGVPDPYQIEKNKGIYCFRRIDY
;
A
#
# COMPACT_ATOMS: atom_id res chain seq x y z
N MET A 1 -2.50 -16.29 -13.93
CA MET A 1 -1.11 -15.79 -14.07
C MET A 1 -0.21 -17.02 -14.16
N ILE A 2 0.78 -17.03 -15.06
CA ILE A 2 1.67 -18.18 -15.24
C ILE A 2 3.00 -17.88 -14.55
N GLU A 3 3.67 -16.81 -14.95
CA GLU A 3 4.92 -16.30 -14.37
C GLU A 3 5.18 -14.88 -14.88
N TYR A 4 6.20 -14.21 -14.34
CA TYR A 4 6.79 -13.02 -14.94
C TYR A 4 7.80 -13.42 -16.02
N TYR A 5 7.75 -12.75 -17.17
CA TYR A 5 8.64 -13.04 -18.29
C TYR A 5 10.10 -12.74 -17.93
N LYS A 6 10.96 -13.76 -18.00
CA LYS A 6 12.41 -13.71 -17.67
C LYS A 6 12.75 -13.34 -16.22
N GLU A 7 11.77 -13.28 -15.33
CA GLU A 7 11.97 -12.89 -13.93
C GLU A 7 11.52 -14.03 -13.00
N LYS A 8 12.31 -15.10 -12.94
CA LYS A 8 11.95 -16.30 -12.17
C LYS A 8 11.90 -16.02 -10.66
N GLU A 9 12.84 -15.26 -10.13
CA GLU A 9 12.89 -14.95 -8.70
C GLU A 9 11.65 -14.18 -8.23
N GLU A 10 11.23 -13.15 -8.97
CA GLU A 10 9.99 -12.42 -8.70
C GLU A 10 8.74 -13.32 -8.85
N SER A 11 8.77 -14.26 -9.80
CA SER A 11 7.68 -15.22 -9.99
C SER A 11 7.54 -16.13 -8.78
N ASP A 12 8.64 -16.66 -8.26
CA ASP A 12 8.66 -17.52 -7.08
C ASP A 12 8.25 -16.76 -5.80
N LEU A 13 8.54 -15.45 -5.72
CA LEU A 13 8.11 -14.61 -4.60
C LEU A 13 6.60 -14.34 -4.60
N VAL A 14 6.00 -14.13 -5.78
CA VAL A 14 4.57 -13.82 -5.92
C VAL A 14 3.71 -15.07 -5.98
N LEU A 15 4.17 -16.15 -6.62
CA LEU A 15 3.45 -17.40 -6.78
C LEU A 15 3.92 -18.42 -5.74
N GLN A 16 3.12 -18.65 -4.71
CA GLN A 16 3.51 -19.54 -3.62
C GLN A 16 2.53 -20.70 -3.51
N LYS A 17 3.06 -21.90 -3.29
CA LYS A 17 2.24 -23.09 -3.08
C LYS A 17 1.79 -23.15 -1.62
N HIS A 18 0.48 -23.32 -1.41
CA HIS A 18 -0.11 -23.44 -0.07
C HIS A 18 -0.44 -24.90 0.27
N ASN A 19 -0.83 -25.13 1.52
CA ASN A 19 -1.12 -26.47 2.06
C ASN A 19 -2.30 -27.17 1.38
N ASP A 20 -3.17 -26.41 0.71
CA ASP A 20 -4.25 -26.92 -0.13
C ASP A 20 -3.76 -27.50 -1.47
N GLY A 21 -2.45 -27.41 -1.74
CA GLY A 21 -1.81 -27.91 -2.94
C GLY A 21 -1.90 -26.95 -4.14
N HIS A 22 -2.58 -25.81 -3.99
CA HIS A 22 -2.75 -24.82 -5.03
C HIS A 22 -1.63 -23.77 -5.03
N LEU A 23 -1.39 -23.19 -6.21
CA LEU A 23 -0.46 -22.07 -6.39
C LEU A 23 -1.25 -20.76 -6.28
N TRP A 24 -0.93 -19.95 -5.28
CA TRP A 24 -1.62 -18.69 -4.98
C TRP A 24 -0.79 -17.49 -5.38
N VAL A 25 -1.46 -16.47 -5.93
CA VAL A 25 -0.87 -15.16 -6.23
C VAL A 25 -0.92 -14.30 -4.97
N HIS A 26 0.24 -13.98 -4.41
CA HIS A 26 0.37 -13.04 -3.31
C HIS A 26 0.39 -11.61 -3.85
N THR A 27 -0.79 -10.98 -3.91
CA THR A 27 -0.94 -9.64 -4.50
C THR A 27 -0.18 -8.55 -3.77
N GLY A 28 0.09 -8.75 -2.47
CA GLY A 28 0.64 -7.73 -1.58
C GLY A 28 -0.43 -6.75 -1.06
N ASP A 29 -1.70 -7.06 -1.25
CA ASP A 29 -2.83 -6.31 -0.71
C ASP A 29 -3.27 -6.90 0.62
N LEU A 30 -3.55 -6.02 1.58
CA LEU A 30 -4.17 -6.35 2.85
C LEU A 30 -5.65 -6.00 2.76
N GLY A 31 -6.50 -6.95 3.14
CA GLY A 31 -7.94 -6.76 3.24
C GLY A 31 -8.52 -7.47 4.44
N SER A 32 -9.82 -7.29 4.65
CA SER A 32 -10.61 -8.07 5.59
C SER A 32 -11.89 -8.55 4.92
N MET A 33 -12.39 -9.72 5.31
CA MET A 33 -13.66 -10.24 4.85
C MET A 33 -14.68 -10.18 5.98
N ASP A 34 -15.91 -9.77 5.69
CA ASP A 34 -17.00 -9.83 6.66
C ASP A 34 -17.71 -11.20 6.69
N LYS A 35 -18.71 -11.34 7.56
CA LYS A 35 -19.49 -12.58 7.72
C LYS A 35 -20.37 -12.93 6.52
N TYR A 36 -20.59 -12.01 5.59
CA TYR A 36 -21.37 -12.21 4.38
C TYR A 36 -20.49 -12.46 3.15
N GLY A 37 -19.17 -12.47 3.32
CA GLY A 37 -18.20 -12.71 2.25
C GLY A 37 -17.78 -11.46 1.50
N PHE A 38 -18.16 -10.25 1.95
CA PHE A 38 -17.67 -9.01 1.33
C PHE A 38 -16.22 -8.77 1.72
N ILE A 39 -15.38 -8.48 0.71
CA ILE A 39 -13.96 -8.18 0.89
C ILE A 39 -13.78 -6.67 0.89
N TYR A 40 -13.12 -6.17 1.94
CA TYR A 40 -12.79 -4.77 2.11
C TYR A 40 -11.29 -4.59 1.93
N PHE A 41 -10.91 -3.76 0.96
CA PHE A 41 -9.52 -3.36 0.77
C PHE A 41 -9.08 -2.45 1.92
N LYS A 42 -7.89 -2.71 2.50
CA LYS A 42 -7.31 -1.87 3.55
C LYS A 42 -6.08 -1.12 3.08
N GLN A 43 -5.10 -1.81 2.51
CA GLN A 43 -3.81 -1.21 2.15
C GLN A 43 -2.94 -2.12 1.27
N ARG A 44 -1.85 -1.57 0.74
CA ARG A 44 -0.73 -2.33 0.16
C ARG A 44 0.34 -2.57 1.24
N ILE A 45 0.78 -3.81 1.43
CA ILE A 45 1.83 -4.15 2.40
C ILE A 45 3.14 -3.41 2.07
N LYS A 46 3.46 -3.28 0.79
CA LYS A 46 4.67 -2.57 0.32
C LYS A 46 4.61 -1.03 0.47
N ARG A 47 3.49 -0.43 0.91
CA ARG A 47 3.35 1.03 1.12
C ARG A 47 3.54 1.47 2.58
N ILE A 48 3.95 0.59 3.49
CA ILE A 48 4.17 0.95 4.90
C ILE A 48 5.46 1.78 5.00
N ILE A 49 5.36 3.01 5.52
CA ILE A 49 6.52 3.89 5.73
C ILE A 49 7.13 3.57 7.09
N LYS A 50 8.45 3.43 7.18
CA LYS A 50 9.17 3.16 8.43
C LYS A 50 9.87 4.40 8.94
N SER A 51 9.26 5.11 9.89
CA SER A 51 9.82 6.35 10.46
C SER A 51 10.11 6.20 11.95
N SER A 52 11.37 6.45 12.34
CA SER A 52 11.84 6.37 13.74
C SER A 52 11.48 5.06 14.47
N GLY A 53 11.50 3.92 13.77
CA GLY A 53 11.13 2.62 14.32
C GLY A 53 9.62 2.32 14.35
N TYR A 54 8.78 3.26 13.93
CA TYR A 54 7.33 3.09 13.84
C TYR A 54 6.89 2.76 12.41
N SER A 55 5.84 1.95 12.31
CA SER A 55 5.17 1.67 11.04
C SER A 55 4.06 2.69 10.84
N VAL A 56 4.20 3.52 9.82
CA VAL A 56 3.24 4.56 9.46
C VAL A 56 2.47 4.09 8.24
N PHE A 57 1.14 4.15 8.34
CA PHE A 57 0.23 3.74 7.27
C PHE A 57 -0.23 4.99 6.50
N PRO A 58 0.22 5.19 5.25
CA PRO A 58 -0.16 6.36 4.45
C PRO A 58 -1.66 6.57 4.35
N THR A 59 -2.42 5.48 4.19
CA THR A 59 -3.88 5.51 4.05
C THR A 59 -4.58 6.16 5.24
N GLN A 60 -4.06 6.02 6.45
CA GLN A 60 -4.62 6.68 7.63
C GLN A 60 -4.46 8.21 7.56
N ILE A 61 -3.30 8.66 7.09
CA ILE A 61 -3.01 10.09 6.91
C ILE A 61 -3.81 10.63 5.72
N GLU A 62 -3.87 9.87 4.62
CA GLU A 62 -4.62 10.23 3.42
C GLU A 62 -6.12 10.42 3.72
N ASN A 63 -6.71 9.51 4.50
CA ASN A 63 -8.13 9.61 4.89
C ASN A 63 -8.41 10.89 5.69
N VAL A 64 -7.52 11.28 6.61
CA VAL A 64 -7.68 12.55 7.37
C VAL A 64 -7.50 13.78 6.47
N LEU A 65 -6.60 13.71 5.49
CA LEU A 65 -6.33 14.81 4.57
C LEU A 65 -7.45 15.01 3.53
N ILE A 66 -8.10 13.93 3.09
CA ILE A 66 -9.24 13.98 2.16
C ILE A 66 -10.46 14.65 2.80
N ASP A 67 -10.65 14.55 4.12
CA ASP A 67 -11.73 15.26 4.82
C ASP A 67 -11.51 16.79 4.85
N HIS A 68 -10.31 17.27 4.50
CA HIS A 68 -9.98 18.68 4.52
C HIS A 68 -10.43 19.38 3.23
N LYS A 69 -11.29 20.42 3.35
CA LYS A 69 -11.88 21.21 2.23
C LYS A 69 -10.89 21.80 1.21
N ALA A 70 -9.60 21.80 1.50
CA ALA A 70 -8.56 22.33 0.62
C ALA A 70 -7.90 21.27 -0.27
N ALA A 71 -8.25 19.98 -0.11
CA ALA A 71 -7.71 18.88 -0.89
C ALA A 71 -8.86 18.02 -1.42
N ASP A 72 -8.89 17.77 -2.72
CA ASP A 72 -9.84 16.83 -3.31
C ASP A 72 -9.29 15.40 -3.32
N ASN A 73 -7.96 15.28 -3.42
CA ASN A 73 -7.24 14.02 -3.33
C ASN A 73 -5.91 14.25 -2.61
N CYS A 74 -5.39 13.21 -1.99
CA CYS A 74 -4.04 13.25 -1.42
C CYS A 74 -3.31 11.91 -1.59
N CYS A 75 -1.99 11.99 -1.58
CA CYS A 75 -1.10 10.84 -1.59
C CYS A 75 0.04 11.09 -0.62
N VAL A 76 0.30 10.12 0.26
CA VAL A 76 1.35 10.16 1.26
C VAL A 76 2.43 9.13 0.90
N MET A 77 3.68 9.60 0.84
CA MET A 77 4.85 8.78 0.52
C MET A 77 6.02 9.07 1.48
N GLY A 78 6.79 8.02 1.77
CA GLY A 78 8.04 8.12 2.51
C GLY A 78 9.13 8.72 1.63
N VAL A 79 9.96 9.57 2.21
CA VAL A 79 11.16 10.11 1.54
C VAL A 79 12.37 9.62 2.33
N PRO A 80 13.43 9.12 1.66
CA PRO A 80 14.67 8.75 2.33
C PRO A 80 15.21 9.91 3.17
N ASP A 81 15.61 9.65 4.41
CA ASP A 81 16.22 10.64 5.30
C ASP A 81 17.57 10.11 5.79
N PRO A 82 18.65 10.91 5.83
CA PRO A 82 19.96 10.42 6.26
C PRO A 82 20.04 10.04 7.75
N TYR A 83 19.08 10.45 8.59
CA TYR A 83 19.05 10.18 10.03
C TYR A 83 17.99 9.14 10.45
N GLN A 84 17.09 8.77 9.56
CA GLN A 84 16.02 7.78 9.80
C GLN A 84 15.99 6.79 8.64
N ILE A 85 15.46 5.58 8.81
CA ILE A 85 15.31 4.65 7.66
C ILE A 85 14.45 5.33 6.56
N GLU A 86 13.30 5.91 6.93
CA GLU A 86 12.50 6.82 6.10
C GLU A 86 11.90 7.93 6.97
N LYS A 87 11.65 9.12 6.40
CA LYS A 87 10.89 10.18 7.08
C LYS A 87 9.61 10.48 6.30
N ASN A 88 8.51 10.70 7.02
CA ASN A 88 7.25 11.18 6.45
C ASN A 88 7.43 12.63 5.97
N LYS A 89 7.87 12.84 4.72
CA LYS A 89 8.04 14.18 4.16
C LYS A 89 7.57 14.36 2.71
N GLY A 90 6.78 13.43 2.18
CA GLY A 90 6.07 13.62 0.91
C GLY A 90 4.56 13.55 1.12
N ILE A 91 3.91 14.67 1.47
CA ILE A 91 2.45 14.79 1.43
C ILE A 91 2.10 15.62 0.20
N TYR A 92 1.45 15.00 -0.78
CA TYR A 92 0.96 15.67 -1.98
C TYR A 92 -0.55 15.75 -1.90
N CYS A 93 -1.09 16.97 -1.83
CA CYS A 93 -2.52 17.22 -1.90
C CYS A 93 -2.84 17.86 -3.24
N PHE A 94 -3.81 17.29 -3.96
CA PHE A 94 -4.33 17.81 -5.21
C PHE A 94 -5.64 18.52 -4.94
N ARG A 95 -5.78 19.74 -5.46
CA ARG A 95 -7.05 20.44 -5.54
C ARG A 95 -7.36 20.70 -7.01
N ARG A 96 -8.52 20.26 -7.44
CA ARG A 96 -9.11 20.57 -8.73
C ARG A 96 -9.54 22.03 -8.68
N ILE A 97 -8.97 22.83 -9.58
CA ILE A 97 -9.42 24.20 -9.81
C ILE A 97 -10.43 24.09 -10.95
N ASP A 98 -11.72 24.14 -10.62
CA ASP A 98 -12.77 24.27 -11.63
C ASP A 98 -12.72 25.72 -12.17
N TYR A 99 -12.62 25.86 -13.49
CA TYR A 99 -12.64 27.14 -14.22
C TYR A 99 -14.06 27.54 -14.61
#